data_AF-A0A7S2FSM5-F1
#
_entry.id   AF-A0A7S2FSM5-F1
#
_cell.length_a   1.000
_cell.length_b   1.000
_cell.length_c   1.000
_cell.angle_alpha   90.00
_cell.angle_beta   90.00
_cell.angle_gamma   90.00
#
_symmetry.space_group_name_H-M   'P 1'
#
loop_
_entity.id
_entity.type
_entity.pdbx_description
1 polymer ?
#
loop_
_entity_poly.entity_id
_entity_poly.type
_entity_poly.pdbx_seq_one_letter_code
_entity_poly.pdbx_strand_id
1 'polypeptide(L)'
;DAGTHSGDATLLLPAQRLHLETHRRVMHTASQMCDALQISGPFNIQFIAQEGPSSSMRSVKVIECNVRASRTVPFVSKTLNINFIELATRVMLGQDVKPSPVHLLDFDFIACKVPVFSFLRLSGSDPHVG
;
A
#
# COMPACT_ATOMS: atom_id res chain seq x y z
N ASP A 1 14.03 2.93 -9.38
CA ASP A 1 13.41 2.00 -10.34
C ASP A 1 12.17 1.35 -9.75
N ALA A 2 11.06 1.43 -10.48
CA ALA A 2 9.90 0.57 -10.26
C ALA A 2 10.02 -0.54 -11.31
N GLY A 3 10.74 -1.60 -10.97
CA GLY A 3 11.05 -2.69 -11.89
C GLY A 3 11.00 -4.06 -11.22
N THR A 4 10.59 -4.14 -9.95
CA THR A 4 10.39 -5.40 -9.25
C THR A 4 8.91 -5.56 -8.92
N HIS A 5 8.36 -6.74 -9.17
CA HIS A 5 6.95 -7.05 -8.92
C HIS A 5 6.60 -6.80 -7.44
N SER A 6 5.44 -6.19 -7.18
CA SER A 6 5.05 -5.74 -5.84
C SER A 6 4.95 -6.87 -4.79
N GLY A 7 4.81 -8.12 -5.24
CA GLY A 7 4.89 -9.31 -4.40
C GLY A 7 6.27 -9.55 -3.79
N ASP A 8 7.30 -9.18 -4.54
CA ASP A 8 8.73 -9.43 -4.32
C ASP A 8 9.47 -8.16 -3.86
N ALA A 9 8.74 -7.05 -3.72
CA ALA A 9 9.26 -5.84 -3.14
C ALA A 9 9.30 -5.91 -1.60
N THR A 10 10.33 -5.31 -1.02
CA THR A 10 10.39 -4.99 0.40
C THR A 10 9.51 -3.78 0.68
N LEU A 11 8.65 -3.88 1.69
CA LEU A 11 7.74 -2.80 2.09
C LEU A 11 8.15 -2.22 3.43
N LEU A 12 8.09 -0.89 3.54
CA LEU A 12 8.31 -0.13 4.76
C LEU A 12 7.04 0.63 5.14
N LEU A 13 6.68 0.60 6.42
CA LEU A 13 5.56 1.34 7.00
C LEU A 13 6.02 1.96 8.33
N PRO A 14 5.99 3.30 8.49
CA PRO A 14 5.62 4.32 7.50
C PRO A 14 6.66 4.49 6.38
N ALA A 15 6.26 5.19 5.31
CA ALA A 15 7.14 5.48 4.18
C ALA A 15 8.28 6.43 4.57
N GLN A 16 9.51 6.12 4.16
CA GLN A 16 10.72 6.78 4.68
C GLN A 16 11.26 7.93 3.82
N ARG A 17 10.98 7.93 2.50
CA ARG A 17 11.57 8.87 1.52
C ARG A 17 10.51 9.49 0.61
N LEU A 18 9.39 9.89 1.19
CA LEU A 18 8.31 10.58 0.49
C LEU A 18 8.13 11.99 1.04
N HIS A 19 8.02 12.97 0.16
CA HIS A 19 7.68 14.32 0.59
C HIS A 19 6.21 14.38 1.00
N LEU A 20 5.90 15.28 1.95
CA LEU A 20 4.52 15.48 2.41
C LEU A 20 3.56 15.86 1.27
N GLU A 21 4.04 16.63 0.29
CA GLU A 21 3.29 16.98 -0.91
C GLU A 21 2.88 15.73 -1.71
N THR A 22 3.83 14.82 -1.94
CA THR A 22 3.59 13.56 -2.65
C THR A 22 2.59 12.70 -1.89
N HIS A 23 2.74 12.58 -0.57
CA HIS A 23 1.79 11.85 0.28
C HIS A 23 0.36 12.43 0.15
N ARG A 24 0.22 13.75 0.19
CA ARG A 24 -1.09 14.42 0.00
C ARG A 24 -1.69 14.13 -1.37
N ARG A 25 -0.88 14.16 -2.44
CA ARG A 25 -1.35 13.82 -3.80
C ARG A 25 -1.83 12.37 -3.89
N VAL A 26 -1.09 11.42 -3.30
CA VAL A 26 -1.49 10.00 -3.23
C VAL A 26 -2.85 9.86 -2.53
N MET A 27 -3.03 10.48 -1.36
CA MET A 27 -4.30 10.40 -0.62
C MET A 27 -5.46 11.05 -1.38
N HIS A 28 -5.23 12.19 -2.04
CA HIS A 28 -6.24 12.86 -2.84
C HIS A 28 -6.68 12.01 -4.03
N THR A 29 -5.74 11.47 -4.80
CA THR A 29 -6.03 10.58 -5.93
C THR A 29 -6.73 9.30 -5.48
N ALA A 30 -6.29 8.70 -4.37
CA ALA A 30 -6.95 7.51 -3.82
C ALA A 30 -8.42 7.80 -3.47
N SER A 31 -8.72 8.93 -2.83
CA SER A 31 -10.11 9.34 -2.53
C SER A 31 -10.94 9.49 -3.79
N GLN A 32 -10.42 10.19 -4.81
CA GLN A 32 -11.12 10.36 -6.09
C GLN A 32 -11.42 9.02 -6.78
N MET A 33 -10.50 8.05 -6.68
CA MET A 33 -10.70 6.72 -7.24
C MET A 33 -11.75 5.92 -6.46
N CYS A 34 -11.77 6.01 -5.12
CA CYS A 34 -12.81 5.38 -4.30
C CYS A 34 -14.21 5.87 -4.67
N ASP A 35 -14.36 7.20 -4.83
CA ASP A 35 -15.63 7.81 -5.22
C ASP A 35 -16.02 7.41 -6.64
N ALA A 36 -15.11 7.51 -7.61
CA ALA A 36 -15.39 7.17 -9.01
C ALA A 36 -15.76 5.70 -9.22
N LEU A 37 -15.17 4.79 -8.44
CA LEU A 37 -15.41 3.35 -8.52
C LEU A 37 -16.49 2.85 -7.55
N GLN A 38 -17.08 3.74 -6.74
CA GLN A 38 -18.12 3.42 -5.75
C GLN A 38 -17.69 2.28 -4.80
N ILE A 39 -16.45 2.35 -4.32
CA ILE A 39 -15.86 1.25 -3.53
C ILE A 39 -16.48 1.19 -2.14
N SER A 40 -17.13 0.06 -1.83
CA SER A 40 -17.66 -0.27 -0.49
C SER A 40 -17.09 -1.62 -0.02
N GLY A 41 -15.83 -1.61 0.41
CA GLY A 41 -15.09 -2.83 0.78
C GLY A 41 -13.58 -2.63 0.70
N PRO A 42 -12.79 -3.72 0.73
CA PRO A 42 -11.33 -3.62 0.70
C PRO A 42 -10.84 -3.33 -0.72
N PHE A 43 -9.81 -2.48 -0.83
CA PHE A 43 -9.15 -2.17 -2.09
C PHE A 43 -7.67 -1.90 -1.88
N ASN A 44 -6.93 -1.85 -2.98
CA ASN A 44 -5.51 -1.51 -2.99
C ASN A 44 -5.16 -0.77 -4.28
N ILE A 45 -4.47 0.36 -4.16
CA ILE A 45 -3.97 1.14 -5.31
C ILE A 45 -2.44 1.11 -5.26
N GLN A 46 -1.82 0.83 -6.40
CA GLN A 46 -0.38 0.93 -6.57
C GLN A 46 -0.05 2.21 -7.33
N PHE A 47 0.88 2.99 -6.78
CA PHE A 47 1.34 4.24 -7.36
C PHE A 47 2.83 4.14 -7.71
N ILE A 48 3.23 4.87 -8.73
CA ILE A 48 4.62 5.26 -8.94
C ILE A 48 4.77 6.74 -8.58
N ALA A 49 5.72 7.03 -7.70
CA ALA A 49 6.08 8.38 -7.30
C ALA A 49 7.49 8.69 -7.80
N GLN A 50 7.62 9.78 -8.55
CA GLN A 50 8.91 10.36 -8.90
C GLN A 50 9.17 11.53 -7.97
N GLU A 51 10.26 11.44 -7.22
CA GLU A 51 10.70 12.47 -6.29
C GLU A 51 11.83 13.31 -6.90
N GLY A 52 11.89 14.59 -6.53
CA GLY A 52 12.89 15.52 -7.01
C GLY A 52 13.06 16.73 -6.08
N PRO A 53 14.07 17.57 -6.31
CA PRO A 53 14.38 18.70 -5.43
C PRO A 53 13.31 19.80 -5.49
N SER A 54 12.65 19.97 -6.64
CA SER A 54 11.57 20.95 -6.84
C SER A 54 10.22 20.26 -6.98
N SER A 55 9.15 20.94 -6.55
CA SER A 55 7.76 20.46 -6.71
C SER A 55 7.38 20.25 -8.18
N SER A 56 7.99 20.98 -9.12
CA SER A 56 7.76 20.79 -10.57
C SER A 56 8.32 19.47 -11.10
N MET A 57 9.27 18.85 -10.39
CA MET A 57 9.85 17.55 -10.75
C MET A 57 9.19 16.38 -10.01
N ARG A 58 8.22 16.66 -9.11
CA ARG A 58 7.48 15.62 -8.39
C ARG A 58 6.23 15.21 -9.16
N SER A 59 6.08 13.91 -9.39
CA SER A 59 4.87 13.36 -10.02
C SER A 59 4.41 12.07 -9.35
N VAL A 60 3.10 11.86 -9.33
CA VAL A 60 2.46 10.64 -8.84
C VAL A 60 1.59 10.13 -9.98
N LYS A 61 1.74 8.85 -10.34
CA LYS A 61 0.89 8.18 -11.33
C LYS A 61 0.36 6.89 -10.74
N VAL A 62 -0.86 6.53 -11.11
CA VAL A 62 -1.48 5.25 -10.76
C VAL A 62 -0.91 4.18 -11.70
N ILE A 63 -0.53 3.03 -11.14
CA ILE A 63 -0.17 1.83 -11.89
C ILE A 63 -1.42 0.99 -12.09
N GLU A 64 -2.06 0.59 -10.98
CA GLU A 64 -3.26 -0.24 -10.97
C GLU A 64 -4.10 -0.01 -9.72
N CYS A 65 -5.38 -0.38 -9.79
CA CYS A 65 -6.29 -0.46 -8.66
C CYS A 65 -6.93 -1.85 -8.60
N ASN A 66 -6.75 -2.54 -7.49
CA ASN A 66 -7.39 -3.81 -7.19
C ASN A 66 -8.54 -3.56 -6.21
N VAL A 67 -9.79 -3.72 -6.64
CA VAL A 67 -10.99 -3.58 -5.78
C VAL A 67 -11.22 -4.88 -4.99
N ARG A 68 -10.21 -5.28 -4.22
CA ARG A 68 -10.19 -6.44 -3.33
C ARG A 68 -9.09 -6.28 -2.29
N ALA A 69 -9.10 -7.13 -1.27
CA ALA A 69 -7.98 -7.21 -0.33
C ALA A 69 -6.69 -7.62 -1.05
N SER A 70 -5.61 -6.91 -0.75
CA SER A 70 -4.27 -7.25 -1.22
C SER A 70 -3.56 -8.18 -0.23
N ARG A 71 -2.48 -8.79 -0.69
CA ARG A 71 -1.57 -9.61 0.13
C ARG A 71 -0.87 -8.84 1.25
N THR A 72 -0.94 -7.52 1.26
CA THR A 72 -0.29 -6.66 2.27
C THR A 72 -1.22 -6.33 3.44
N VAL A 73 -2.53 -6.58 3.33
CA VAL A 73 -3.51 -6.26 4.39
C VAL A 73 -3.15 -6.88 5.74
N PRO A 74 -2.70 -8.16 5.85
CA PRO A 74 -2.33 -8.71 7.16
C PRO A 74 -1.13 -8.00 7.81
N PHE A 75 -0.15 -7.57 7.00
CA PHE A 75 1.02 -6.82 7.48
C PHE A 75 0.61 -5.44 8.00
N VAL A 76 -0.19 -4.70 7.22
CA VAL A 76 -0.68 -3.37 7.60
C VAL A 76 -1.57 -3.45 8.84
N SER A 77 -2.47 -4.45 8.90
CA SER A 77 -3.39 -4.63 10.02
C SER A 77 -2.64 -4.87 11.35
N LYS A 78 -1.62 -5.73 11.34
CA LYS A 78 -0.80 -5.99 12.53
C LYS A 78 0.06 -4.79 12.92
N THR A 79 0.61 -4.09 11.93
CA THR A 79 1.46 -2.91 12.18
C THR A 79 0.67 -1.79 12.83
N LEU A 80 -0.52 -1.50 12.31
CA LEU A 80 -1.37 -0.42 12.80
C LEU A 80 -2.28 -0.82 13.96
N ASN A 81 -2.27 -2.10 14.36
CA ASN A 81 -3.19 -2.68 15.34
C ASN A 81 -4.68 -2.40 15.00
N ILE A 82 -5.03 -2.52 13.71
CA ILE A 82 -6.39 -2.32 13.19
C ILE A 82 -6.77 -3.52 12.33
N ASN A 83 -7.90 -4.15 12.61
CA ASN A 83 -8.41 -5.27 11.80
C ASN A 83 -9.16 -4.75 10.56
N PHE A 84 -8.41 -4.43 9.50
CA PHE A 84 -9.00 -3.89 8.26
C PHE A 84 -9.95 -4.86 7.56
N ILE A 85 -9.75 -6.18 7.68
CA ILE A 85 -10.65 -7.16 7.08
C ILE A 85 -12.00 -7.15 7.79
N GLU A 86 -12.00 -7.12 9.13
CA GLU A 86 -13.25 -7.01 9.90
C GLU A 86 -14.00 -5.72 9.57
N LEU A 87 -13.31 -4.57 9.53
CA LEU A 87 -13.93 -3.29 9.14
C LEU A 87 -14.53 -3.37 7.74
N ALA A 88 -13.78 -3.90 6.77
CA ALA A 88 -14.24 -4.04 5.39
C ALA A 88 -15.44 -4.98 5.28
N THR A 89 -15.46 -6.10 6.01
CA THR A 89 -16.59 -7.02 6.06
C THR A 89 -17.83 -6.35 6.63
N ARG A 90 -17.71 -5.57 7.71
CA ARG A 90 -18.84 -4.83 8.30
C ARG A 90 -19.41 -3.79 7.33
N VAL A 91 -18.54 -3.06 6.62
CA VAL A 91 -18.94 -2.12 5.57
C VAL A 91 -19.71 -2.85 4.46
N MET A 92 -19.21 -3.99 3.98
CA MET A 92 -19.87 -4.78 2.93
C MET A 92 -21.23 -5.34 3.37
N LEU A 93 -21.44 -5.56 4.68
CA LEU A 93 -22.72 -5.99 5.25
C LEU A 93 -23.68 -4.81 5.53
N GLY A 94 -23.32 -3.58 5.17
CA GLY A 94 -24.14 -2.38 5.40
C GLY A 94 -24.23 -1.98 6.88
N GLN A 95 -23.33 -2.46 7.73
CA GLN A 95 -23.28 -2.05 9.13
C GLN A 95 -22.67 -0.65 9.27
N ASP A 96 -23.08 0.08 10.30
CA ASP A 96 -22.41 1.32 10.68
C ASP A 96 -20.99 1.02 11.19
N VAL A 97 -20.01 1.66 10.58
CA VAL A 97 -18.58 1.50 10.86
C VAL A 97 -17.96 2.88 11.01
N LYS A 98 -17.42 3.15 12.19
CA LYS A 98 -16.64 4.38 12.41
C LYS A 98 -15.25 4.23 11.78
N PRO A 99 -14.76 5.25 11.05
CA PRO A 99 -13.39 5.25 10.57
C PRO A 99 -12.41 5.05 11.72
N SER A 100 -11.50 4.08 11.58
CA SER A 100 -10.41 3.93 12.55
C SER A 100 -9.35 5.01 12.30
N PRO A 101 -8.92 5.76 13.33
CA PRO A 101 -7.87 6.75 13.16
C PRO A 101 -6.56 6.05 12.78
N VAL A 102 -5.94 6.47 11.68
CA VAL A 102 -4.62 6.02 11.27
C VAL A 102 -3.65 7.18 11.43
N HIS A 103 -2.83 7.12 12.48
CA HIS A 103 -1.82 8.12 12.77
C HIS A 103 -0.43 7.53 12.48
N LEU A 104 0.08 7.77 11.27
CA LEU A 104 1.36 7.21 10.84
C LEU A 104 2.58 7.72 11.64
N LEU A 105 2.39 8.78 12.43
CA LEU A 105 3.42 9.39 13.29
C LEU A 105 3.43 8.85 14.73
N ASP A 106 2.44 8.03 15.10
CA ASP A 106 2.29 7.53 16.47
C ASP A 106 3.17 6.30 16.74
N PHE A 107 3.94 5.84 15.75
CA PHE A 107 4.79 4.66 15.85
C PHE A 107 6.26 5.05 16.05
N ASP A 108 6.84 4.59 17.15
CA ASP A 108 8.28 4.71 17.44
C ASP A 108 9.14 3.67 16.68
N PHE A 109 8.55 2.96 15.72
CA PHE A 109 9.19 1.90 14.96
C PHE A 109 8.81 1.95 13.48
N ILE A 110 9.65 1.31 12.66
CA ILE A 110 9.39 1.08 11.24
C ILE A 110 9.15 -0.41 11.05
N ALA A 111 7.99 -0.76 10.53
CA ALA A 111 7.68 -2.13 10.14
C ALA A 111 8.25 -2.42 8.75
N CYS A 112 8.89 -3.58 8.59
CA CYS A 112 9.44 -4.04 7.33
C CYS A 112 8.87 -5.40 6.95
N LYS A 113 8.36 -5.54 5.72
CA LYS A 113 7.96 -6.83 5.13
C LYS A 113 8.90 -7.14 3.98
N VAL A 114 9.66 -8.22 4.13
CA VAL A 114 10.63 -8.71 3.13
C VAL A 114 10.07 -9.98 2.48
N PRO A 115 10.20 -10.17 1.17
CA PRO A 115 9.89 -11.45 0.52
C PRO A 115 10.84 -12.55 0.98
N VAL A 116 10.36 -13.80 1.00
CA VAL A 116 11.20 -14.98 1.17
C VAL A 116 11.11 -15.80 -0.10
N PHE A 117 12.25 -16.06 -0.72
CA PHE A 117 12.33 -16.81 -1.97
C PHE A 117 12.80 -18.24 -1.74
N SER A 118 12.27 -19.18 -2.51
CA SER A 118 12.65 -20.60 -2.45
C SER A 118 13.59 -21.00 -3.60
N PHE A 119 14.53 -20.14 -4.00
CA PHE A 119 15.46 -20.39 -5.11
C PHE A 119 16.21 -21.73 -4.97
N LEU A 120 16.53 -22.14 -3.74
CA LEU A 120 17.23 -23.40 -3.45
C LEU A 120 16.40 -24.67 -3.73
N ARG A 121 15.08 -24.55 -3.87
CA ARG A 121 14.19 -25.69 -4.18
C ARG A 121 13.95 -25.88 -5.68
N LEU A 122 14.40 -24.93 -6.50
CA LEU A 122 14.21 -24.94 -7.96
C LEU A 122 15.58 -25.01 -8.63
N SER A 123 16.11 -26.23 -8.78
CA SER A 123 17.36 -26.47 -9.51
C SER A 123 17.25 -25.96 -10.95
N GLY A 124 18.10 -24.99 -11.33
CA GLY A 124 18.12 -24.39 -12.66
C GLY A 124 17.33 -23.08 -12.80
N SER A 125 16.71 -22.56 -11.74
CA SER A 125 16.09 -21.23 -11.78
C SER A 125 17.15 -20.13 -11.63
N ASP A 126 17.09 -19.11 -12.50
CA ASP A 126 17.89 -17.88 -12.35
C ASP A 126 17.40 -17.10 -11.12
N PRO A 127 18.24 -16.82 -10.10
CA PRO A 127 17.83 -16.17 -8.85
C PRO A 127 17.72 -14.65 -9.01
N HIS A 128 16.99 -14.19 -10.02
CA HIS A 128 16.72 -12.77 -10.26
C HIS A 128 15.25 -12.44 -9.99
N VAL A 129 15.03 -11.28 -9.37
CA VAL A 129 13.69 -10.70 -9.21
C VAL A 129 13.34 -9.90 -10.46
N GLY A 130 12.12 -10.09 -10.98
CA GLY A 130 11.56 -9.32 -12.11
C GLY A 130 10.47 -8.37 -11.68
#